data_AF-A0A355DWE4-F1
#
_entry.id   AF-A0A355DWE4-F1
#
_cell.length_a   1.000
_cell.length_b   1.000
_cell.length_c   1.000
_cell.angle_alpha   90.00
_cell.angle_beta   90.00
_cell.angle_gamma   90.00
#
_symmetry.space_group_name_H-M   'P 1'
#
loop_
_entity.id
_entity.type
_entity.pdbx_description
1 polymer ?
#
loop_
_entity_poly.entity_id
_entity_poly.type
_entity_poly.pdbx_seq_one_letter_code
_entity_poly.pdbx_strand_id
1 'polypeptide(L)' 'MNEKQEISIRLTLGEVNQILEALGALPYRQVYQLIGKIQGQGEAQLQQPEPTNSFSQEVQQEVQVVND' A
#
# COMPACT_ATOMS: atom_id res chain seq x y z
N MET A 1 28.39 0.67 6.42
CA MET A 1 26.94 0.33 6.32
C MET A 1 26.69 -0.21 4.92
N ASN A 2 25.90 -1.27 4.76
CA ASN A 2 25.65 -1.86 3.44
C ASN A 2 24.72 -0.96 2.63
N GLU A 3 25.23 -0.41 1.53
CA GLU A 3 24.53 0.56 0.66
C GLU A 3 23.32 -0.02 -0.09
N LYS A 4 23.07 -1.33 0.05
CA LYS A 4 22.01 -2.08 -0.65
C LYS A 4 20.90 -2.60 0.28
N GLN A 5 20.97 -2.30 1.57
CA GLN A 5 19.98 -2.79 2.52
C GLN A 5 18.78 -1.86 2.57
N GLU A 6 17.59 -2.41 2.29
CA GLU A 6 16.33 -1.68 2.42
C GLU A 6 15.80 -1.78 3.86
N ILE A 7 15.16 -0.71 4.32
CA ILE A 7 14.46 -0.65 5.61
C ILE A 7 13.06 -0.09 5.42
N SER A 8 12.13 -0.45 6.30
CA SER A 8 10.77 0.09 6.30
C SER A 8 10.62 1.12 7.43
N ILE A 9 10.07 2.29 7.11
CA ILE A 9 9.80 3.36 8.07
C ILE A 9 8.32 3.71 7.95
N ARG A 10 7.62 3.87 9.08
CA ARG A 10 6.24 4.35 9.11
C ARG A 10 6.25 5.86 9.27
N LEU A 11 5.66 6.56 8.30
CA LEU A 11 5.54 8.00 8.25
C LEU A 11 4.10 8.36 7.93
N THR A 12 3.65 9.51 8.40
CA THR A 12 2.39 10.12 7.99
C THR A 12 2.52 10.71 6.59
N LEU A 13 1.37 10.93 5.92
CA LEU A 13 1.35 11.61 4.62
C LEU A 13 2.00 13.01 4.68
N GLY A 14 1.81 13.73 5.79
CA GLY A 14 2.42 15.04 6.00
C GLY A 14 3.94 14.97 6.05
N GLU A 15 4.50 14.01 6.79
CA GLU A 15 5.96 13.80 6.88
C GLU A 15 6.54 13.38 5.52
N VAL A 16 5.83 12.53 4.77
CA VAL A 16 6.24 12.15 3.41
C VAL A 16 6.29 13.38 2.49
N ASN A 17 5.26 14.23 2.53
CA ASN A 17 5.23 15.47 1.74
C ASN A 17 6.38 16.41 2.12
N GLN A 18 6.67 16.56 3.41
CA GLN A 18 7.81 17.38 3.87
C GLN A 18 9.16 16.86 3.34
N ILE A 19 9.34 15.54 3.31
CA ILE A 19 10.55 14.93 2.72
C ILE A 19 10.59 15.20 1.21
N LEU A 20 9.48 15.04 0.49
CA LEU A 20 9.41 15.30 -0.94
C LEU A 20 9.71 16.78 -1.28
N GLU A 21 9.18 17.72 -0.49
CA GLU A 21 9.50 19.15 -0.63
C GLU A 21 10.99 19.42 -0.42
N ALA A 22 11.59 18.85 0.63
CA ALA A 22 13.02 19.01 0.90
C ALA A 22 13.88 18.42 -0.24
N LEU A 23 13.50 17.27 -0.80
CA LEU A 23 14.17 16.70 -1.97
C LEU A 23 13.99 17.56 -3.23
N GLY A 24 12.84 18.21 -3.39
CA GLY A 24 12.55 19.13 -4.50
C GLY A 24 13.43 20.37 -4.54
N ALA A 25 14.06 20.75 -3.42
CA ALA A 25 15.02 21.84 -3.36
C ALA A 25 16.42 21.47 -3.91
N LEU A 26 16.67 20.19 -4.21
CA LEU A 26 17.95 19.69 -4.73
C LEU A 26 17.91 19.52 -6.27
N PRO A 27 19.07 19.47 -6.96
CA PRO A 27 19.10 19.23 -8.39
C PRO A 27 18.43 17.91 -8.77
N TYR A 28 17.44 17.96 -9.67
CA TYR A 28 16.60 16.81 -10.06
C TYR A 28 17.39 15.52 -10.35
N ARG A 29 18.52 15.63 -11.05
CA ARG A 29 19.41 14.49 -11.39
C ARG A 29 19.91 13.68 -10.18
N GLN A 30 19.91 14.27 -8.99
CA GLN A 30 20.36 13.61 -7.75
C GLN A 30 19.21 12.90 -7.02
N VAL A 31 17.97 13.37 -7.19
CA VAL A 31 16.84 12.98 -6.34
C VAL A 31 15.73 12.23 -7.08
N TYR A 32 15.68 12.26 -8.41
CA TYR A 32 14.55 11.70 -9.18
C TYR A 32 14.29 10.21 -8.86
N GLN A 33 15.34 9.40 -8.72
CA GLN A 33 15.19 7.98 -8.39
C GLN A 33 14.66 7.78 -6.97
N LEU A 34 15.10 8.62 -6.03
CA LEU A 34 14.67 8.56 -4.63
C LEU A 34 13.21 8.99 -4.49
N ILE A 35 12.82 10.08 -5.14
CA ILE A 35 11.44 10.57 -5.19
C ILE A 35 10.52 9.48 -5.76
N GLY A 36 10.88 8.87 -6.89
CA GLY A 36 10.09 7.78 -7.48
C GLY A 36 9.96 6.58 -6.56
N LYS A 37 11.02 6.21 -5.83
CA LYS A 37 10.97 5.13 -4.83
C LYS A 37 10.04 5.45 -3.65
N ILE A 38 10.05 6.69 -3.15
CA ILE A 38 9.17 7.12 -2.05
C ILE A 38 7.71 7.11 -2.50
N GLN A 39 7.43 7.65 -3.69
CA GLN A 39 6.09 7.68 -4.27
C GLN A 39 5.54 6.26 -4.48
N GLY A 40 6.30 5.37 -5.10
CA GLY A 40 5.87 3.98 -5.32
C GLY A 40 5.60 3.22 -4.01
N GLN A 41 6.39 3.46 -2.97
CA GLN A 41 6.11 2.89 -1.64
C GLN A 41 4.86 3.46 -0.99
N GLY A 42 4.55 4.74 -1.22
CA GLY A 42 3.32 5.37 -0.74
C GLY A 42 2.08 4.85 -1.45
N GLU A 43 2.11 4.75 -2.78
CA GLU A 43 1.01 4.21 -3.58
C GLU A 43 0.66 2.78 -3.18
N ALA A 44 1.66 1.92 -2.97
CA ALA A 44 1.45 0.54 -2.52
C ALA A 44 0.77 0.44 -1.14
N GLN A 45 0.94 1.46 -0.29
CA GLN A 45 0.30 1.51 1.04
C GLN A 45 -1.12 2.08 0.99
N LEU A 46 -1.41 2.95 0.02
CA LEU A 46 -2.73 3.54 -0.21
C LEU A 46 -3.65 2.60 -1.00
N GLN A 47 -3.08 1.79 -1.89
CA GLN A 47 -3.77 0.71 -2.58
C GLN A 47 -3.88 -0.52 -1.67
N GLN A 48 -4.55 -0.39 -0.52
CA GLN A 48 -5.03 -1.59 0.14
C GLN A 48 -6.13 -2.19 -0.74
N PRO A 49 -6.06 -3.48 -1.12
CA PRO A 49 -7.25 -4.16 -1.59
C PRO A 49 -8.27 -4.07 -0.45
N GLU A 50 -9.44 -3.50 -0.75
CA GLU A 50 -10.62 -3.65 0.08
C GLU A 50 -10.65 -5.08 0.62
N PRO A 51 -10.86 -5.30 1.93
CA PRO A 51 -11.06 -6.64 2.43
C PRO A 51 -12.26 -7.19 1.65
N THR A 52 -11.99 -8.09 0.70
CA THR A 52 -13.03 -8.91 0.11
C THR A 52 -13.58 -9.68 1.28
N ASN A 53 -14.71 -9.20 1.80
CA ASN A 53 -15.54 -9.90 2.74
C ASN A 53 -16.03 -11.14 1.97
N SER A 54 -15.19 -12.18 1.91
CA SER A 54 -15.60 -13.54 1.64
C SER A 54 -16.46 -13.94 2.83
N PHE A 55 -17.72 -13.50 2.79
CA PHE A 55 -18.73 -13.99 3.70
C PHE A 55 -19.00 -15.42 3.27
N SER A 56 -18.29 -16.34 3.93
CA SER A 56 -18.78 -17.66 4.22
C SER A 56 -20.20 -17.52 4.80
N GLN A 57 -21.21 -17.72 3.97
CA GLN A 57 -22.52 -18.18 4.43
C GLN A 57 -22.71 -19.58 3.89
N GLU A 58 -22.03 -20.48 4.59
CA GLU A 58 -22.51 -21.83 4.84
C GLU A 58 -23.92 -21.73 5.44
N VAL A 59 -24.96 -21.85 4.60
CA VAL A 59 -26.25 -22.39 5.03
C VAL A 59 -26.40 -23.72 4.32
N GLN A 60 -25.76 -24.73 4.90
CA GLN A 60 -26.28 -26.09 4.86
C GLN A 60 -27.64 -26.05 5.58
N GLN A 61 -28.72 -25.86 4.82
CA GLN A 61 -30.06 -26.32 5.22
C GLN A 61 -30.65 -27.10 4.05
N GLU A 62 -30.21 -28.36 4.05
CA GLU A 62 -30.94 -29.51 3.55
C GLU A 62 -32.42 -29.47 3.99
N VAL A 63 -33.28 -29.96 3.08
CA VAL A 63 -34.71 -30.31 3.22
C VAL A 63 -35.73 -29.16 3.12
N GLN A 64 -36.12 -28.82 1.89
CA GLN A 64 -37.53 -28.53 1.61
C GLN A 64 -37.95 -28.91 0.17
N VAL A 65 -38.66 -30.04 0.09
CA VAL A 65 -39.59 -30.54 -0.96
C VAL A 65 -39.15 -30.53 -2.42
N VAL A 66 -38.55 -31.64 -2.84
CA VAL A 66 -38.73 -32.22 -4.17
C VAL A 66 -39.86 -33.27 -4.05
N ASN A 67 -40.98 -33.00 -4.72
CA ASN A 67 -41.97 -33.95 -5.25
C ASN A 67 -42.70 -34.90 -4.27
N ASP A 68 -43.98 -34.60 -3.99
CA ASP A 68 -45.15 -35.41 -4.41
C ASP A 68 -46.41 -34.52 -4.40
#